data_AF-A0A8R2ABJ2-F1
#
_entry.id   AF-A0A8R2ABJ2-F1
#
_cell.length_a   1.000
_cell.length_b   1.000
_cell.length_c   1.000
_cell.angle_alpha   90.00
_cell.angle_beta   90.00
_cell.angle_gamma   90.00
#
_symmetry.space_group_name_H-M   'P 1'
#
loop_
_entity.id
_entity.type
_entity.pdbx_description
1 polymer ?
#
loop_
_entity_poly.entity_id
_entity_poly.type
_entity_poly.pdbx_seq_one_letter_code
_entity_poly.pdbx_strand_id
1 'polypeptide(L)'
;MTPEKRRTHESLKIQERMLGKKITQSIGWENFKDVFMVSAIHSLGSSDIEDYLLQKSKPSPWIFPKDVLTDKEDHKLVLHMIESTLYDFLPNEVPYNLKVEMEYYEVSREGNIHIVVLIHCNTPRIEKLVMGKRGSRIRNIAMKSEQHLRNLFLTDVFLKMVVTDKPKYSTQHMADT
;
A
#
# COMPACT_ATOMS: atom_id res chain seq x y z
N MET A 1 26.17 18.51 -18.13
CA MET A 1 26.47 17.06 -18.20
C MET A 1 27.56 16.87 -19.25
N THR A 2 28.72 16.30 -18.89
CA THR A 2 29.86 16.15 -19.79
C THR A 2 29.52 15.24 -20.98
N PRO A 3 30.12 15.47 -22.17
CA PRO A 3 29.82 14.71 -23.40
C PRO A 3 30.03 13.19 -23.24
N GLU A 4 30.92 12.79 -22.33
CA GLU A 4 31.24 11.40 -22.00
C GLU A 4 30.11 10.66 -21.24
N LYS A 5 29.35 11.38 -20.39
CA LYS A 5 28.16 10.84 -19.70
C LYS A 5 26.95 10.69 -20.61
N ARG A 6 26.87 11.44 -21.71
CA ARG A 6 25.79 11.30 -22.71
C ARG A 6 25.97 10.05 -23.56
N ARG A 7 27.21 9.75 -23.98
CA ARG A 7 27.54 8.56 -24.79
C ARG A 7 27.26 7.25 -24.06
N THR A 8 27.53 7.18 -22.76
CA THR A 8 27.27 5.99 -21.92
C THR A 8 25.77 5.73 -21.74
N HIS A 9 24.97 6.77 -21.51
CA HIS A 9 23.52 6.64 -21.31
C HIS A 9 22.76 6.22 -22.58
N GLU A 10 23.24 6.65 -23.75
CA GLU A 10 22.68 6.28 -25.05
C GLU A 10 23.06 4.85 -25.45
N SER A 11 24.29 4.43 -25.13
CA SER A 11 24.77 3.05 -25.33
C SER A 11 24.00 2.04 -24.48
N LEU A 12 23.68 2.40 -23.22
CA LEU A 12 22.86 1.57 -22.31
C LEU A 12 21.43 1.39 -22.85
N LYS A 13 20.78 2.48 -23.30
CA LYS A 13 19.45 2.40 -23.93
C LYS A 13 19.43 1.52 -25.18
N ILE A 14 20.49 1.59 -25.99
CA ILE A 14 20.60 0.74 -27.20
C ILE A 14 20.80 -0.73 -26.80
N GLN A 15 21.63 -1.03 -25.80
CA GLN A 15 21.79 -2.40 -25.28
C GLN A 15 20.49 -2.94 -24.68
N GLU A 16 19.77 -2.18 -23.86
CA GLU A 16 18.48 -2.56 -23.28
C GLU A 16 17.44 -2.86 -24.37
N ARG A 17 17.38 -2.03 -25.41
CA ARG A 17 16.46 -2.22 -26.55
C ARG A 17 16.82 -3.44 -27.40
N MET A 18 18.12 -3.75 -27.53
CA MET A 18 18.62 -4.95 -28.23
C MET A 18 18.43 -6.23 -27.42
N LEU A 19 18.58 -6.18 -26.09
CA LEU A 19 18.25 -7.27 -25.16
C LEU A 19 16.74 -7.54 -25.17
N GLY A 20 15.91 -6.50 -25.11
CA GLY A 20 14.46 -6.61 -25.24
C GLY A 20 14.07 -7.34 -26.53
N LYS A 21 14.61 -6.92 -27.68
CA LYS A 21 14.34 -7.58 -28.97
C LYS A 21 14.81 -9.04 -29.03
N LYS A 22 15.95 -9.40 -28.42
CA LYS A 22 16.45 -10.78 -28.42
C LYS A 22 15.60 -11.72 -27.57
N ILE A 23 15.07 -11.24 -26.45
CA ILE A 23 14.30 -12.09 -25.52
C ILE A 23 12.84 -12.23 -25.99
N THR A 24 12.25 -11.18 -26.60
CA THR A 24 10.93 -11.27 -27.23
C THR A 24 10.89 -12.32 -28.35
N GLN A 25 12.01 -12.59 -29.02
CA GLN A 25 12.08 -13.61 -30.08
C GLN A 25 12.16 -15.06 -29.59
N SER A 26 12.40 -15.31 -28.30
CA SER A 26 12.79 -16.66 -27.83
C SER A 26 11.99 -17.23 -26.65
N ILE A 27 11.16 -16.45 -25.94
CA ILE A 27 10.40 -16.96 -24.79
C ILE A 27 8.97 -16.42 -24.85
N GLY A 28 8.15 -17.05 -25.68
CA GLY A 28 6.69 -17.01 -25.54
C GLY A 28 6.24 -18.26 -24.81
N TRP A 29 5.54 -18.11 -23.69
CA TRP A 29 4.90 -19.25 -23.04
C TRP A 29 3.61 -19.62 -23.76
N GLU A 30 3.31 -20.92 -23.87
CA GLU A 30 2.03 -21.38 -24.39
C GLU A 30 0.88 -20.72 -23.60
N ASN A 31 -0.12 -20.22 -24.32
CA ASN A 31 -1.28 -19.45 -23.82
C ASN A 31 -1.04 -17.97 -23.48
N PHE A 32 0.16 -17.43 -23.62
CA PHE A 32 0.40 -15.98 -23.50
C PHE A 32 0.43 -15.32 -24.88
N LYS A 33 -0.32 -14.22 -25.03
CA LYS A 33 -0.39 -13.47 -26.31
C LYS A 33 0.83 -12.61 -26.56
N ASP A 34 1.35 -11.98 -25.51
CA ASP A 34 2.50 -11.06 -25.57
C ASP A 34 3.26 -11.11 -24.24
N VAL A 35 4.55 -10.78 -24.28
CA VAL A 35 5.45 -10.73 -23.12
C VAL A 35 6.08 -9.34 -23.05
N PHE A 36 5.90 -8.65 -21.93
CA PHE A 36 6.43 -7.30 -21.69
C PHE A 36 7.51 -7.33 -20.61
N MET A 37 8.57 -6.56 -20.82
CA MET A 37 9.59 -6.33 -19.80
C MET A 37 9.31 -5.01 -19.10
N VAL A 38 9.07 -5.06 -17.80
CA VAL A 38 8.71 -3.88 -17.02
C VAL A 38 9.50 -3.74 -15.73
N SER A 39 9.66 -2.50 -15.30
CA SER A 39 10.12 -2.16 -13.95
C SER A 39 9.24 -1.04 -13.40
N ALA A 40 8.33 -1.36 -12.49
CA ALA A 40 7.45 -0.37 -11.87
C ALA A 40 8.23 0.68 -11.08
N ILE A 41 9.29 0.27 -10.38
CA ILE A 41 10.14 1.16 -9.57
C ILE A 41 10.84 2.22 -10.43
N HIS A 42 11.27 1.84 -11.65
CA HIS A 42 11.98 2.74 -12.57
C HIS A 42 11.07 3.30 -13.66
N SER A 43 9.77 3.02 -13.61
CA SER A 43 8.79 3.36 -14.64
C SER A 43 9.22 2.94 -16.05
N LEU A 44 9.86 1.78 -16.18
CA LEU A 44 10.28 1.22 -17.47
C LEU A 44 9.23 0.25 -18.00
N GLY A 45 8.90 0.38 -19.29
CA GLY A 45 7.97 -0.52 -19.99
C GLY A 45 6.48 -0.33 -19.64
N SER A 46 6.12 0.66 -18.81
CA SER A 46 4.71 0.94 -18.50
C SER A 46 3.95 1.47 -19.71
N SER A 47 4.58 2.32 -20.52
CA SER A 47 4.00 2.84 -21.78
C SER A 47 3.66 1.72 -22.75
N ASP A 48 4.50 0.69 -22.84
CA ASP A 48 4.30 -0.42 -23.77
C ASP A 48 3.06 -1.24 -23.38
N ILE A 49 2.81 -1.38 -22.07
CA ILE A 49 1.59 -2.01 -21.55
C ILE A 49 0.38 -1.11 -21.80
N GLU A 50 0.48 0.19 -21.52
CA GLU A 50 -0.61 1.15 -21.74
C GLU A 50 -1.07 1.15 -23.20
N ASP A 51 -0.13 1.26 -24.14
CA ASP A 51 -0.40 1.24 -25.58
C ASP A 51 -1.05 -0.09 -26.02
N TYR A 52 -0.54 -1.21 -25.52
CA TYR A 52 -1.12 -2.52 -25.81
C TYR A 52 -2.55 -2.66 -25.28
N LEU A 53 -2.80 -2.26 -24.03
CA LEU A 53 -4.13 -2.30 -23.42
C LEU A 53 -5.11 -1.38 -24.15
N LEU A 54 -4.68 -0.17 -24.53
CA LEU A 54 -5.47 0.75 -25.32
C LEU A 54 -5.85 0.14 -26.68
N GLN A 55 -4.92 -0.50 -27.39
CA GLN A 55 -5.18 -1.16 -28.68
C GLN A 55 -6.15 -2.34 -28.56
N LYS A 56 -6.15 -3.06 -27.42
CA LYS A 56 -7.06 -4.19 -27.17
C LYS A 56 -8.40 -3.79 -26.56
N SER A 57 -8.50 -2.56 -26.05
CA SER A 57 -9.72 -2.05 -25.42
C SER A 57 -10.86 -1.90 -26.44
N LYS A 58 -12.10 -2.03 -25.98
CA LYS A 58 -13.30 -1.77 -26.78
C LYS A 58 -13.85 -0.40 -26.41
N PRO A 59 -14.31 0.40 -27.38
CA PRO A 59 -15.01 1.65 -27.08
C PRO A 59 -16.21 1.38 -26.17
N SER A 60 -16.27 2.07 -25.04
CA SER A 60 -17.35 2.00 -24.06
C SER A 60 -17.44 3.32 -23.31
N PRO A 61 -18.64 3.74 -22.85
CA PRO A 61 -18.75 4.84 -21.90
C PRO A 61 -17.93 4.58 -20.65
N TRP A 62 -17.41 5.65 -20.05
CA TRP A 62 -16.72 5.59 -18.76
C TRP A 62 -17.70 5.15 -17.66
N ILE A 63 -17.31 4.13 -16.89
CA ILE A 63 -18.10 3.64 -15.74
C ILE A 63 -17.90 4.58 -14.54
N PHE A 64 -16.71 5.15 -14.40
CA PHE A 64 -16.35 6.06 -13.32
C PHE A 64 -16.00 7.45 -13.87
N PRO A 65 -16.30 8.54 -13.13
CA PRO A 65 -15.82 9.88 -13.46
C PRO A 65 -14.29 9.94 -13.48
N LYS A 66 -13.75 10.86 -14.28
CA LYS A 66 -12.29 11.07 -14.41
C LYS A 66 -11.60 11.38 -13.07
N ASP A 67 -12.32 12.03 -12.16
CA ASP A 67 -11.75 12.52 -10.89
C ASP A 67 -11.83 11.49 -9.76
N VAL A 68 -12.45 10.33 -9.99
CA VAL A 68 -12.50 9.25 -9.01
C VAL A 68 -11.20 8.45 -9.08
N LEU A 69 -10.42 8.53 -8.01
CA LEU A 69 -9.17 7.78 -7.88
C LEU A 69 -9.40 6.28 -7.59
N THR A 70 -10.43 5.96 -6.81
CA THR A 70 -10.73 4.59 -6.35
C THR A 70 -12.20 4.47 -5.97
N ASP A 71 -12.77 3.29 -6.14
CA ASP A 71 -14.12 2.90 -5.71
C ASP A 71 -14.15 2.32 -4.28
N LYS A 72 -12.98 2.12 -3.69
CA LYS A 72 -12.84 1.63 -2.31
C LYS A 72 -13.36 2.65 -1.29
N GLU A 73 -14.02 2.11 -0.27
CA GLU A 73 -14.50 2.87 0.88
C GLU A 73 -13.34 3.43 1.71
N ASP A 74 -13.49 4.66 2.22
CA ASP A 74 -12.44 5.39 2.98
C ASP A 74 -11.89 4.58 4.15
N HIS A 75 -12.76 3.89 4.89
CA HIS A 75 -12.34 3.08 6.04
C HIS A 75 -11.42 1.93 5.61
N LYS A 76 -11.64 1.31 4.45
CA LYS A 76 -10.75 0.27 3.91
C LYS A 76 -9.41 0.85 3.48
N LEU A 77 -9.42 2.05 2.91
CA LEU A 77 -8.17 2.74 2.56
C LEU A 77 -7.32 3.02 3.80
N VAL A 78 -7.95 3.51 4.87
CA VAL A 78 -7.30 3.71 6.18
C VAL A 78 -6.68 2.39 6.68
N LEU A 79 -7.47 1.31 6.71
CA LEU A 79 -7.00 0.02 7.21
C LEU A 79 -5.82 -0.51 6.40
N HIS A 80 -5.93 -0.55 5.06
CA HIS A 80 -4.84 -1.01 4.19
C HIS A 80 -3.58 -0.15 4.33
N MET A 81 -3.72 1.15 4.52
CA MET A 81 -2.57 2.04 4.71
C MET A 81 -1.85 1.79 6.04
N ILE A 82 -2.61 1.54 7.11
CA ILE A 82 -2.07 1.15 8.41
C ILE A 82 -1.39 -0.22 8.31
N GLU A 83 -2.02 -1.20 7.67
CA GLU A 83 -1.43 -2.51 7.41
C GLU A 83 -0.13 -2.39 6.62
N SER A 84 -0.10 -1.62 5.53
CA SER A 84 1.11 -1.32 4.77
C SER A 84 2.22 -0.77 5.65
N THR A 85 1.90 0.16 6.55
CA THR A 85 2.88 0.73 7.49
C THR A 85 3.35 -0.32 8.51
N LEU A 86 2.47 -1.23 8.96
CA LEU A 86 2.85 -2.32 9.84
C LEU A 86 3.83 -3.28 9.15
N TYR A 87 3.63 -3.58 7.87
CA TYR A 87 4.56 -4.41 7.08
C TYR A 87 5.95 -3.78 6.98
N ASP A 88 6.06 -2.46 6.86
CA ASP A 88 7.35 -1.77 6.76
C ASP A 88 8.16 -1.79 8.07
N PHE A 89 7.48 -1.80 9.23
CA PHE A 89 8.12 -1.63 10.54
C PHE A 89 8.27 -2.91 11.36
N LEU A 90 7.55 -3.97 11.00
CA LEU A 90 7.57 -5.24 11.72
C LEU A 90 8.31 -6.31 10.91
N PRO A 91 9.07 -7.20 11.57
CA PRO A 91 9.84 -8.22 10.89
C PRO A 91 8.97 -9.40 10.42
N ASN A 92 9.35 -9.98 9.28
CA ASN A 92 8.95 -11.31 8.81
C ASN A 92 7.42 -11.54 8.83
N GLU A 93 6.98 -12.55 9.56
CA GLU A 93 5.60 -13.04 9.61
C GLU A 93 4.73 -12.32 10.65
N VAL A 94 5.28 -11.37 11.40
CA VAL A 94 4.52 -10.70 12.48
C VAL A 94 3.28 -9.97 11.95
N PRO A 95 3.35 -9.15 10.88
CA PRO A 95 2.17 -8.44 10.37
C PRO A 95 0.98 -9.34 10.04
N TYR A 96 1.22 -10.54 9.51
CA TYR A 96 0.17 -11.49 9.12
C TYR A 96 -0.61 -12.05 10.31
N ASN A 97 -0.04 -11.96 11.52
CA ASN A 97 -0.66 -12.40 12.76
C ASN A 97 -1.40 -11.27 13.48
N LEU A 98 -1.52 -10.10 12.86
CA LEU A 98 -2.24 -8.95 13.39
C LEU A 98 -3.58 -8.81 12.70
N LYS A 99 -4.60 -8.40 13.46
CA LYS A 99 -5.86 -7.94 12.89
C LYS A 99 -6.04 -6.46 13.21
N VAL A 100 -6.16 -5.65 12.17
CA VAL A 100 -6.40 -4.21 12.29
C VAL A 100 -7.89 -3.96 12.16
N GLU A 101 -8.48 -3.26 13.13
CA GLU A 101 -9.91 -2.95 13.16
C GLU A 101 -10.12 -1.47 13.43
N MET A 102 -11.05 -0.85 12.69
CA MET A 102 -11.44 0.52 12.92
C MET A 102 -12.48 0.57 14.04
N GLU A 103 -12.14 1.24 15.13
CA GLU A 103 -13.04 1.40 16.28
C GLU A 103 -13.80 2.72 16.21
N TYR A 104 -13.18 3.76 15.64
CA TYR A 104 -13.80 5.07 15.50
C TYR A 104 -13.30 5.80 14.26
N TYR A 105 -14.24 6.46 13.58
CA TYR A 105 -13.98 7.32 12.43
C TYR A 105 -15.00 8.46 12.44
N GLU A 106 -14.51 9.69 12.58
CA GLU A 106 -15.34 10.89 12.51
C GLU A 106 -14.66 11.95 11.66
N VAL A 107 -15.45 12.61 10.81
CA VAL A 107 -15.05 13.82 10.11
C VAL A 107 -15.63 15.00 10.88
N SER A 108 -14.74 15.83 11.44
CA SER A 108 -15.13 17.04 12.15
C SER A 108 -15.77 18.06 11.20
N ARG A 109 -16.45 19.05 11.78
CA ARG A 109 -17.07 20.15 11.00
C ARG A 109 -16.07 20.96 10.18
N GLU A 110 -14.81 20.98 10.61
CA GLU A 110 -13.70 21.67 9.94
C GLU A 110 -13.06 20.84 8.82
N GLY A 111 -13.48 19.57 8.65
CA GLY A 111 -12.94 18.66 7.64
C GLY A 111 -11.76 17.80 8.11
N ASN A 112 -11.34 17.93 9.38
CA ASN A 112 -10.31 17.08 9.97
C ASN A 112 -10.87 15.68 10.28
N ILE A 113 -10.06 14.65 10.12
CA ILE A 113 -10.46 13.25 10.31
C ILE A 113 -9.86 12.71 11.61
N HIS A 114 -10.71 12.20 12.48
CA HIS A 114 -10.31 11.53 13.72
C HIS A 114 -10.50 10.04 13.60
N ILE A 115 -9.43 9.28 13.85
CA ILE A 115 -9.41 7.83 13.63
C ILE A 115 -8.88 7.13 14.88
N VAL A 116 -9.61 6.12 15.36
CA VAL A 116 -9.11 5.18 16.37
C VAL A 116 -9.11 3.78 15.77
N VAL A 117 -7.95 3.13 15.85
CA VAL A 117 -7.74 1.79 15.31
C VAL A 117 -7.21 0.87 16.40
N LEU A 118 -7.78 -0.32 16.45
CA LEU A 118 -7.36 -1.42 17.30
C LEU A 118 -6.48 -2.38 16.50
N ILE A 119 -5.33 -2.73 17.08
CA ILE A 119 -4.42 -3.73 16.55
C ILE A 119 -4.47 -4.93 17.49
N HIS A 120 -5.19 -5.97 17.05
CA HIS A 120 -5.32 -7.21 17.80
C HIS A 120 -4.11 -8.10 17.56
N CYS A 121 -3.47 -8.52 18.65
CA CYS A 121 -2.33 -9.41 18.65
C CYS A 121 -2.72 -10.77 19.23
N ASN A 122 -2.25 -11.85 18.62
CA ASN A 122 -2.57 -13.21 19.11
C ASN A 122 -1.86 -13.57 20.43
N THR A 123 -0.72 -12.94 20.74
CA THR A 123 0.07 -13.24 21.94
C THR A 123 0.66 -11.98 22.58
N PRO A 124 0.88 -11.97 23.91
CA PRO A 124 1.54 -10.85 24.61
C PRO A 124 2.98 -10.59 24.15
N ARG A 125 3.64 -11.62 23.58
CA ARG A 125 4.98 -11.46 22.98
C ARG A 125 4.91 -10.60 21.72
N ILE A 126 3.93 -10.84 20.86
CA ILE A 126 3.70 -10.03 19.64
C ILE A 126 3.30 -8.61 20.04
N GLU A 127 2.40 -8.46 21.01
CA GLU A 127 2.01 -7.14 21.53
C GLU A 127 3.23 -6.32 21.97
N LYS A 128 4.11 -6.88 22.81
CA LYS A 128 5.36 -6.21 23.23
C LYS A 128 6.27 -5.87 22.06
N LEU A 129 6.33 -6.73 21.04
CA LEU A 129 7.14 -6.49 19.85
C LEU A 129 6.56 -5.34 19.00
N VAL A 130 5.24 -5.27 18.82
CA VAL A 130 4.57 -4.19 18.09
C VAL A 130 4.72 -2.86 18.85
N MET A 131 4.52 -2.87 20.17
CA MET A 131 4.73 -1.69 21.02
C MET A 131 6.18 -1.19 20.96
N GLY A 132 7.14 -2.12 20.97
CA GLY A 132 8.57 -1.79 21.04
C GLY A 132 8.98 -1.21 22.40
N LYS A 133 10.25 -0.80 22.53
CA LYS A 133 10.79 -0.29 23.79
C LYS A 133 10.04 0.98 24.20
N ARG A 134 9.34 0.95 25.33
CA ARG A 134 8.52 2.06 25.87
C ARG A 134 7.51 2.63 24.86
N GLY A 135 6.95 1.80 23.97
CA GLY A 135 5.95 2.24 22.99
C GLY A 135 6.54 3.03 21.79
N SER A 136 7.86 3.08 21.64
CA SER A 136 8.52 3.85 20.58
C SER A 136 8.14 3.38 19.17
N ARG A 137 8.00 2.07 18.95
CA ARG A 137 7.72 1.52 17.63
C ARG A 137 6.30 1.85 17.19
N ILE A 138 5.30 1.59 18.04
CA ILE A 138 3.91 1.90 17.70
C ILE A 138 3.70 3.40 17.48
N ARG A 139 4.40 4.27 18.24
CA ARG A 139 4.36 5.71 18.01
C ARG A 139 4.92 6.09 16.63
N ASN A 140 6.03 5.49 16.21
CA ASN A 140 6.60 5.73 14.89
C ASN A 140 5.67 5.24 13.77
N ILE A 141 5.06 4.07 13.94
CA ILE A 141 4.07 3.53 13.01
C ILE A 141 2.88 4.49 12.90
N ALA A 142 2.31 4.92 14.03
CA ALA A 142 1.19 5.85 14.06
C ALA A 142 1.53 7.17 13.35
N MET A 143 2.68 7.77 13.66
CA MET A 143 3.14 9.01 13.00
C MET A 143 3.29 8.82 11.47
N LYS A 144 3.85 7.70 11.04
CA LYS A 144 4.07 7.42 9.62
C LYS A 144 2.74 7.17 8.89
N SER A 145 1.85 6.35 9.45
CA SER A 145 0.51 6.11 8.90
C SER A 145 -0.31 7.40 8.85
N GLU A 146 -0.27 8.22 9.90
CA GLU A 146 -0.96 9.51 9.93
C GLU A 146 -0.49 10.42 8.81
N GLN A 147 0.83 10.52 8.57
CA GLN A 147 1.36 11.29 7.45
C GLN A 147 0.89 10.76 6.09
N HIS A 148 0.85 9.43 5.92
CA HIS A 148 0.35 8.84 4.68
C HIS A 148 -1.14 9.15 4.47
N LEU A 149 -1.96 9.11 5.52
CA LEU A 149 -3.38 9.40 5.46
C LEU A 149 -3.64 10.89 5.20
N ARG A 150 -2.87 11.81 5.81
CA ARG A 150 -2.93 13.24 5.48
C ARG A 150 -2.69 13.48 3.99
N ASN A 151 -1.68 12.80 3.43
CA ASN A 151 -1.38 12.91 2.00
C ASN A 151 -2.47 12.30 1.11
N LEU A 152 -3.10 11.21 1.56
CA LEU A 152 -4.17 10.54 0.83
C LEU A 152 -5.45 11.37 0.79
N PHE A 153 -5.88 11.90 1.94
CA PHE A 153 -7.13 12.63 2.08
C PHE A 153 -6.99 14.15 1.87
N LEU A 154 -5.76 14.66 1.74
CA LEU A 154 -5.45 16.08 1.58
C LEU A 154 -6.05 16.97 2.69
N THR A 155 -6.16 16.42 3.90
CA THR A 155 -6.70 17.08 5.10
C THR A 155 -5.91 16.64 6.33
N ASP A 156 -6.12 17.31 7.46
CA ASP A 156 -5.53 16.88 8.72
C ASP A 156 -6.20 15.61 9.25
N VAL A 157 -5.35 14.65 9.62
CA VAL A 157 -5.74 13.36 10.18
C VAL A 157 -5.10 13.23 11.55
N PHE A 158 -5.90 12.79 12.52
CA PHE A 158 -5.45 12.47 13.88
C PHE A 158 -5.67 10.98 14.12
N LEU A 159 -4.58 10.22 14.13
CA LEU A 159 -4.63 8.77 14.23
C LEU A 159 -4.19 8.29 15.61
N LYS A 160 -5.08 7.58 16.30
CA LYS A 160 -4.77 6.85 17.52
C LYS A 160 -4.77 5.36 17.26
N MET A 161 -3.63 4.72 17.48
CA MET A 161 -3.50 3.26 17.45
C MET A 161 -3.46 2.70 18.86
N VAL A 162 -4.24 1.66 19.12
CA VAL A 162 -4.26 0.94 20.39
C VAL A 162 -3.99 -0.53 20.12
N VAL A 163 -2.98 -1.09 20.79
CA VAL A 163 -2.62 -2.51 20.67
C VAL A 163 -3.29 -3.27 21.80
N THR A 164 -3.94 -4.39 21.48
CA THR A 164 -4.63 -5.25 22.45
C THR A 164 -4.37 -6.71 22.13
N ASP A 165 -4.23 -7.55 23.16
CA ASP A 165 -4.16 -9.01 23.06
C ASP A 165 -5.51 -9.68 23.37
N LYS A 166 -6.50 -8.90 23.82
CA LYS A 166 -7.82 -9.40 24.19
C LYS A 166 -8.74 -9.48 22.98
N PRO A 167 -9.43 -10.61 22.76
CA PRO A 167 -10.48 -10.69 21.76
C PRO A 167 -11.66 -9.79 22.17
N LYS A 168 -12.28 -9.13 21.18
CA LYS A 168 -13.41 -8.20 21.34
C LYS A 168 -14.60 -8.78 22.14
N TYR A 169 -14.69 -10.11 22.29
CA TYR A 169 -15.84 -10.82 22.89
C TYR A 169 -15.65 -11.35 24.33
N SER A 170 -14.54 -11.08 25.03
CA SER A 170 -14.30 -11.70 26.35
C SER A 170 -14.93 -10.98 27.56
N THR A 171 -15.76 -9.94 27.41
CA THR A 171 -16.20 -9.12 28.56
C THR A 171 -17.72 -8.89 28.67
N GLN A 172 -18.56 -9.77 28.12
CA GLN A 172 -20.03 -9.65 28.25
C GLN A 172 -20.70 -10.67 29.21
N HIS A 173 -19.96 -11.48 29.97
CA HIS A 173 -20.55 -12.48 30.87
C HIS A 173 -20.08 -12.43 32.34
N MET A 174 -19.75 -11.25 32.89
CA MET A 174 -19.42 -11.13 34.32
C MET A 174 -20.06 -9.90 35.00
N ALA A 175 -21.29 -9.53 34.61
CA ALA A 175 -22.03 -8.44 35.26
C ALA A 175 -23.47 -8.78 35.66
N ASP A 176 -23.85 -10.07 35.69
CA ASP A 176 -25.10 -10.52 36.29
C ASP A 176 -24.82 -11.68 37.24
N THR A 177 -24.56 -11.37 38.51
CA THR A 177 -24.75 -12.25 39.67
C THR A 177 -25.10 -11.40 40.88
#